data_AF-H9FLM3-F1
#
_entry.id   AF-H9FLM3-F1
#
_cell.length_a   1.000
_cell.length_b   1.000
_cell.length_c   1.000
_cell.angle_alpha   90.00
_cell.angle_beta   90.00
_cell.angle_gamma   90.00
#
_symmetry.space_group_name_H-M   'P 1'
#
loop_
_entity.id
_entity.type
_entity.pdbx_description
1 polymer ?
#
loop_
_entity_poly.entity_id
_entity_poly.type
_entity_poly.pdbx_seq_one_letter_code
_entity_poly.pdbx_strand_id
1 'polypeptide(L)'
;VQKKTFTKWVNSHLARVGCHIGDLYVDLRDGFVLTRLLEVLSGEQLPRPTRGRMRIHSLENVDKALQFLKEQRVHLENVGSHDIVDGNHRLTLGLVWTIILRFQIQVIKIETEDNRETRSAKDALLLWCQMKTAGYPEVNIQNFTTSWRDGLAFNALIHRHRPDLVDFSKLTKSNANYNLQRAFRTAEQHLGLARLLDPEDVNMEAPDEKSIITYVVSFYHYFSKMKALAVEGKRIGKVLDQVLEVGKIIERYEELAAELLAWIHRTVGLISNQKFANSLSGVQQQLQAFTAYCTLEKPVKFQEKGNLEVLLFSIQSKLRACNRRLFVPREGCGIWDIDKAWGELEKAEHEREAALRAELIRQEKLELLAQRFDHKVAMRESWLNENQRLVSQDNFGYELPAVEAAMKKHEAIEADIAAYEERVQGVAELAQALAAEGYYDIRR
;
A
#
# COMPACT_ATOMS: atom_id res chain seq x y z
N VAL A 1 -54.99 -16.83 -2.91
CA VAL A 1 -53.54 -16.75 -2.58
C VAL A 1 -52.65 -16.83 -3.82
N GLN A 2 -52.45 -17.99 -4.45
CA GLN A 2 -51.41 -18.20 -5.49
C GLN A 2 -51.43 -17.21 -6.68
N LYS A 3 -52.60 -16.93 -7.27
CA LYS A 3 -52.76 -15.91 -8.33
C LYS A 3 -52.19 -14.55 -7.89
N LYS A 4 -52.54 -14.10 -6.68
CA LYS A 4 -52.12 -12.80 -6.12
C LYS A 4 -50.60 -12.75 -5.93
N THR A 5 -50.03 -13.80 -5.33
CA THR A 5 -48.58 -13.92 -5.12
C THR A 5 -47.81 -13.89 -6.44
N PHE A 6 -48.23 -14.68 -7.43
CA PHE A 6 -47.58 -14.75 -8.73
C PHE A 6 -47.73 -13.45 -9.52
N THR A 7 -48.89 -12.80 -9.46
CA THR A 7 -49.09 -11.47 -10.08
C THR A 7 -48.11 -10.45 -9.51
N LYS A 8 -48.01 -10.37 -8.18
CA LYS A 8 -47.06 -9.47 -7.50
C LYS A 8 -45.61 -9.81 -7.81
N TRP A 9 -45.28 -11.10 -7.93
CA TRP A 9 -43.92 -11.57 -8.28
C TRP A 9 -43.53 -11.21 -9.71
N VAL A 10 -44.45 -11.40 -10.67
CA VAL A 10 -44.22 -10.98 -12.07
C VAL A 10 -44.00 -9.46 -12.11
N ASN A 11 -44.84 -8.70 -11.42
CA ASN A 11 -44.73 -7.24 -11.36
C ASN A 11 -43.43 -6.76 -10.69
N SER A 12 -42.90 -7.46 -9.68
CA SER A 12 -41.64 -7.06 -9.04
C SER A 12 -40.43 -7.18 -9.97
N HIS A 13 -40.49 -8.05 -10.98
CA HIS A 13 -39.47 -8.18 -12.01
C HIS A 13 -39.71 -7.19 -13.16
N LEU A 14 -40.96 -7.07 -13.62
CA LEU A 14 -41.33 -6.21 -14.75
C LEU A 14 -41.28 -4.71 -14.43
N ALA A 15 -41.40 -4.32 -13.16
CA ALA A 15 -41.26 -2.92 -12.74
C ALA A 15 -39.94 -2.29 -13.21
N ARG A 16 -38.88 -3.10 -13.36
CA ARG A 16 -37.56 -2.65 -13.83
C ARG A 16 -37.55 -2.23 -15.31
N VAL A 17 -38.52 -2.71 -16.09
CA VAL A 17 -38.67 -2.44 -17.53
C VAL A 17 -39.95 -1.65 -17.83
N GLY A 18 -40.57 -1.05 -16.81
CA GLY A 18 -41.77 -0.23 -16.97
C GLY A 18 -43.02 -1.01 -17.42
N CYS A 19 -43.07 -2.32 -17.16
CA CYS A 19 -44.19 -3.18 -17.52
C CYS A 19 -44.93 -3.64 -16.25
N HIS A 20 -46.25 -3.81 -16.34
CA HIS A 20 -47.11 -4.19 -15.23
C HIS A 20 -48.31 -5.00 -15.71
N ILE A 21 -48.76 -5.95 -14.89
CA ILE A 21 -49.98 -6.73 -15.09
C ILE A 21 -50.99 -6.47 -13.97
N GLY A 22 -52.26 -6.34 -14.34
CA GLY A 22 -53.39 -6.28 -13.42
C GLY A 22 -53.99 -7.66 -13.16
N ASP A 23 -54.21 -8.46 -14.20
CA ASP A 23 -54.72 -9.82 -14.09
C ASP A 23 -53.84 -10.82 -14.83
N LEU A 24 -53.19 -11.70 -14.06
CA LEU A 24 -52.32 -12.76 -14.57
C LEU A 24 -52.96 -13.65 -15.64
N TYR A 25 -54.27 -13.89 -15.59
CA TYR A 25 -54.96 -14.77 -16.53
C TYR A 25 -55.33 -14.07 -17.85
N VAL A 26 -55.31 -12.74 -17.86
CA VAL A 26 -55.66 -11.93 -19.03
C VAL A 26 -54.40 -11.39 -19.68
N ASP A 27 -53.50 -10.83 -18.89
CA ASP A 27 -52.37 -10.04 -19.38
C ASP A 27 -51.20 -10.89 -19.89
N LEU A 28 -51.22 -12.22 -19.64
CA LEU A 28 -50.26 -13.15 -20.23
C LEU A 28 -50.72 -13.73 -21.57
N ARG A 29 -51.99 -13.51 -21.97
CA ARG A 29 -52.61 -14.15 -23.13
C ARG A 29 -52.02 -13.70 -24.47
N ASP A 30 -51.42 -12.52 -24.53
CA ASP A 30 -50.84 -11.97 -25.76
C ASP A 30 -49.38 -12.39 -26.01
N GLY A 31 -48.77 -13.06 -25.02
CA GLY A 31 -47.38 -13.50 -25.02
C GLY A 31 -46.33 -12.40 -24.81
N PHE A 32 -46.66 -11.12 -24.95
CA PHE A 32 -45.69 -10.02 -24.84
C PHE A 32 -45.10 -9.93 -23.44
N VAL A 33 -45.97 -9.93 -22.43
CA VAL A 33 -45.55 -9.86 -21.03
C VAL A 33 -44.71 -11.08 -20.64
N LEU A 34 -45.10 -12.26 -21.12
CA LEU A 34 -44.39 -13.51 -20.85
C LEU A 34 -42.98 -13.47 -21.45
N THR A 35 -42.82 -13.02 -22.70
CA THR A 35 -41.51 -12.83 -23.33
C THR A 35 -40.66 -11.85 -22.54
N ARG A 36 -41.20 -10.68 -22.17
CA ARG A 36 -40.46 -9.67 -21.38
C ARG A 36 -40.02 -10.19 -20.02
N LEU A 37 -40.87 -10.95 -19.34
CA LEU A 37 -40.53 -11.56 -18.07
C LEU A 37 -39.34 -12.53 -18.23
N LEU A 38 -39.35 -13.36 -19.27
CA LEU A 38 -38.27 -14.30 -19.55
C LEU A 38 -36.96 -13.59 -19.86
N GLU A 39 -36.99 -12.52 -20.67
CA GLU A 39 -35.80 -11.69 -20.93
C GLU A 39 -35.20 -11.10 -19.65
N VAL A 40 -36.05 -10.58 -18.74
CA VAL A 40 -35.60 -10.01 -17.46
C VAL A 40 -34.99 -11.07 -16.54
N LEU A 41 -35.51 -12.30 -16.57
CA LEU A 41 -35.05 -13.39 -15.71
C LEU A 41 -33.78 -14.08 -16.23
N SER A 42 -33.66 -14.27 -17.54
CA SER A 42 -32.50 -14.90 -18.16
C SER A 42 -31.35 -13.91 -18.42
N GLY A 43 -31.68 -12.64 -18.65
CA GLY A 43 -30.73 -11.66 -19.18
C GLY A 43 -30.46 -11.81 -20.68
N GLU A 44 -31.17 -12.72 -21.36
CA GLU A 44 -31.04 -12.98 -22.80
C GLU A 44 -32.16 -12.28 -23.58
N GLN A 45 -31.87 -11.84 -24.80
CA GLN A 45 -32.90 -11.27 -25.68
C GLN A 45 -33.65 -12.38 -26.40
N LEU A 46 -34.98 -12.37 -26.30
CA LEU A 46 -35.84 -13.33 -27.00
C LEU A 46 -36.21 -12.80 -28.40
N PRO A 47 -36.64 -13.68 -29.33
CA PRO A 47 -37.14 -13.27 -30.63
C PRO A 47 -38.25 -12.22 -30.50
N ARG A 48 -38.19 -11.18 -31.36
CA ARG A 48 -39.17 -10.09 -31.30
C ARG A 48 -40.60 -10.64 -31.44
N PRO A 49 -41.52 -10.23 -30.54
CA PRO A 49 -42.91 -10.64 -30.65
C PRO A 49 -43.54 -10.20 -31.97
N THR A 50 -44.36 -11.09 -32.55
CA THR A 50 -45.21 -10.80 -33.69
C THR A 50 -46.23 -9.74 -33.31
N ARG A 51 -46.32 -8.69 -34.14
CA ARG A 51 -47.25 -7.59 -33.94
C ARG A 51 -48.62 -7.96 -34.49
N GLY A 52 -49.66 -7.69 -33.70
CA GLY A 52 -51.05 -7.81 -34.14
C GLY A 52 -51.96 -8.25 -33.00
N ARG A 53 -53.28 -8.09 -33.18
CA ARG A 53 -54.29 -8.38 -32.15
C ARG A 53 -55.07 -9.68 -32.38
N MET A 54 -54.90 -10.30 -33.54
CA MET A 54 -55.54 -11.58 -33.84
C MET A 54 -54.96 -12.71 -32.99
N ARG A 55 -55.79 -13.69 -32.63
CA ARG A 55 -55.42 -14.86 -31.81
C ARG A 55 -54.18 -15.61 -32.32
N ILE A 56 -53.98 -15.66 -33.64
CA ILE A 56 -52.80 -16.31 -34.25
C ILE A 56 -51.48 -15.65 -33.84
N HIS A 57 -51.44 -14.31 -33.70
CA HIS A 57 -50.23 -13.61 -33.27
C HIS A 57 -49.93 -13.90 -31.79
N SER A 58 -50.96 -13.94 -30.95
CA SER A 58 -50.84 -14.31 -29.54
C SER A 58 -50.32 -15.75 -29.37
N LEU A 59 -50.84 -16.69 -30.16
CA LEU A 59 -50.37 -18.09 -30.17
C LEU A 59 -48.88 -18.16 -30.53
N GLU A 60 -48.45 -17.46 -31.57
CA GLU A 60 -47.06 -17.43 -32.00
C GLU A 60 -46.13 -16.81 -30.92
N ASN A 61 -46.57 -15.73 -30.27
CA ASN A 61 -45.79 -15.07 -29.21
C ASN A 61 -45.63 -15.95 -27.98
N VAL A 62 -46.71 -16.60 -27.53
CA VAL A 62 -46.64 -17.55 -26.44
C VAL A 62 -45.78 -18.75 -26.82
N ASP A 63 -45.90 -19.26 -28.05
CA ASP A 63 -45.11 -20.41 -28.51
C ASP A 63 -43.60 -20.10 -28.51
N LYS A 64 -43.18 -18.91 -28.96
CA LYS A 64 -41.80 -18.42 -28.83
C LYS A 64 -41.30 -18.47 -27.39
N ALA A 65 -42.12 -18.02 -26.43
CA ALA A 65 -41.77 -18.06 -25.02
C ALA A 65 -41.69 -19.49 -24.46
N LEU A 66 -42.61 -20.38 -24.85
CA LEU A 66 -42.57 -21.80 -24.45
C LEU A 66 -41.38 -22.54 -25.06
N GLN A 67 -41.01 -22.22 -26.30
CA GLN A 67 -39.83 -22.77 -26.97
C GLN A 67 -38.55 -22.37 -26.23
N PHE A 68 -38.40 -21.10 -25.87
CA PHE A 68 -37.29 -20.64 -25.04
C PHE A 68 -37.18 -21.40 -23.71
N LEU A 69 -38.31 -21.66 -23.05
CA LEU A 69 -38.33 -22.46 -21.82
C LEU A 69 -37.85 -23.91 -22.08
N LYS A 70 -38.27 -24.54 -23.18
CA LYS A 70 -37.78 -25.87 -23.57
C LYS A 70 -36.27 -25.88 -23.82
N GLU A 71 -35.73 -24.85 -24.47
CA GLU A 71 -34.28 -24.67 -24.67
C GLU A 71 -33.52 -24.53 -23.35
N GLN A 72 -34.13 -23.86 -22.37
CA GLN A 72 -33.63 -23.76 -20.99
C GLN A 72 -33.83 -25.05 -20.17
N ARG A 73 -34.16 -26.18 -20.81
CA ARG A 73 -34.41 -27.51 -20.23
C ARG A 73 -35.57 -27.56 -19.23
N VAL A 74 -36.60 -26.77 -19.48
CA VAL A 74 -37.85 -26.83 -18.70
C VAL A 74 -38.78 -27.89 -19.26
N HIS A 75 -39.22 -28.81 -18.41
CA HIS A 75 -40.22 -29.82 -18.78
C HIS A 75 -41.63 -29.21 -18.74
N LEU A 76 -42.19 -28.94 -19.92
CA LEU A 76 -43.55 -28.43 -20.12
C LEU A 76 -44.49 -29.56 -20.53
N GLU A 77 -44.69 -30.53 -19.65
CA GLU A 77 -45.64 -31.62 -19.89
C GLU A 77 -47.06 -31.06 -19.66
N ASN A 78 -47.88 -31.04 -20.72
CA ASN A 78 -49.28 -30.62 -20.72
C ASN A 78 -49.57 -29.11 -20.70
N VAL A 79 -48.66 -28.26 -21.21
CA VAL A 79 -48.94 -26.83 -21.46
C VAL A 79 -48.66 -26.48 -22.92
N GLY A 80 -49.70 -26.12 -23.66
CA GLY A 80 -49.61 -25.58 -25.02
C GLY A 80 -49.81 -24.06 -25.06
N SER A 81 -49.43 -23.44 -26.18
CA SER A 81 -49.65 -22.01 -26.40
C SER A 81 -51.14 -21.63 -26.36
N HIS A 82 -52.01 -22.49 -26.89
CA HIS A 82 -53.47 -22.32 -26.86
C HIS A 82 -54.03 -22.25 -25.44
N ASP A 83 -53.51 -23.03 -24.50
CA ASP A 83 -53.97 -23.02 -23.10
C ASP A 83 -53.79 -21.66 -22.43
N ILE A 84 -52.66 -21.00 -22.71
CA ILE A 84 -52.33 -19.68 -22.16
C ILE A 84 -53.13 -18.60 -22.88
N VAL A 85 -53.21 -18.65 -24.21
CA VAL A 85 -53.97 -17.66 -25.01
C VAL A 85 -55.48 -17.74 -24.73
N ASP A 86 -56.01 -18.90 -24.42
CA ASP A 86 -57.43 -19.09 -24.08
C ASP A 86 -57.72 -18.82 -22.59
N GLY A 87 -56.69 -18.57 -21.77
CA GLY A 87 -56.81 -18.14 -20.38
C GLY A 87 -57.08 -19.28 -19.40
N ASN A 88 -56.54 -20.48 -19.64
CA ASN A 88 -56.68 -21.59 -18.71
C ASN A 88 -55.95 -21.28 -17.39
N HIS A 89 -56.74 -20.99 -16.34
CA HIS A 89 -56.21 -20.53 -15.05
C HIS A 89 -55.20 -21.50 -14.43
N ARG A 90 -55.49 -22.81 -14.47
CA ARG A 90 -54.65 -23.85 -13.85
C ARG A 90 -53.31 -23.96 -14.57
N LEU A 91 -53.33 -23.97 -15.90
CA LEU A 91 -52.12 -24.08 -16.71
C LEU A 91 -51.30 -22.79 -16.71
N THR A 92 -51.94 -21.63 -16.63
CA THR A 92 -51.25 -20.33 -16.48
C THR A 92 -50.50 -20.25 -15.15
N LEU A 93 -51.13 -20.63 -14.03
CA LEU A 93 -50.43 -20.73 -12.74
C LEU A 93 -49.31 -21.78 -12.76
N GLY A 94 -49.55 -22.92 -13.42
CA GLY A 94 -48.56 -23.98 -13.61
C GLY A 94 -47.32 -23.45 -14.34
N LEU A 95 -47.52 -22.75 -15.45
CA LEU A 95 -46.43 -22.16 -16.24
C LEU A 95 -45.61 -21.16 -15.43
N VAL A 96 -46.26 -20.20 -14.75
CA VAL A 96 -45.57 -19.19 -13.94
C VAL A 96 -44.79 -19.86 -12.79
N TRP A 97 -45.36 -20.88 -12.15
CA TRP A 97 -44.64 -21.66 -11.14
C TRP A 97 -43.40 -22.33 -11.73
N THR A 98 -43.50 -22.95 -12.91
CA THR A 98 -42.37 -23.60 -13.56
C THR A 98 -41.26 -22.60 -13.89
N ILE A 99 -41.61 -21.37 -14.30
CA ILE A 99 -40.66 -20.28 -14.52
C ILE A 99 -39.95 -19.91 -13.21
N ILE A 100 -40.70 -19.70 -12.12
CA ILE A 100 -40.13 -19.42 -10.78
C ILE A 100 -39.19 -20.55 -10.36
N LEU A 101 -39.63 -21.80 -10.51
CA LEU A 101 -38.84 -22.98 -10.17
C LEU A 101 -37.51 -23.01 -10.92
N ARG A 102 -37.54 -22.79 -12.25
CA ARG A 102 -36.35 -22.85 -13.10
C ARG A 102 -35.37 -21.71 -12.84
N PHE A 103 -35.85 -20.47 -12.80
CA PHE A 103 -35.00 -19.28 -12.80
C PHE A 103 -34.67 -18.77 -11.40
N GLN A 104 -35.53 -19.03 -10.41
CA GLN A 104 -35.33 -18.52 -9.06
C GLN A 104 -34.93 -19.61 -8.06
N ILE A 105 -35.47 -20.83 -8.16
CA ILE A 105 -35.22 -21.88 -7.17
C ILE A 105 -34.04 -22.76 -7.60
N GLN A 106 -34.04 -23.29 -8.83
CA GLN A 106 -33.00 -24.24 -9.29
C GLN A 106 -31.60 -23.64 -9.39
N VAL A 107 -31.46 -22.31 -9.37
CA VAL A 107 -30.17 -21.62 -9.34
C VAL A 107 -29.55 -21.53 -7.94
N ILE A 108 -30.31 -21.91 -6.89
CA ILE A 108 -29.85 -21.88 -5.50
C ILE A 108 -28.80 -22.96 -5.29
N LYS A 109 -27.62 -22.54 -4.85
CA LYS A 109 -26.50 -23.42 -4.49
C LYS A 109 -26.12 -23.15 -3.04
N ILE A 110 -26.09 -24.21 -2.23
CA ILE A 110 -25.67 -24.13 -0.84
C ILE A 110 -24.53 -25.12 -0.65
N GLU A 111 -23.37 -24.59 -0.34
CA GLU A 111 -22.20 -25.37 0.01
C GLU A 111 -22.34 -25.79 1.49
N THR A 112 -22.37 -27.10 1.72
CA THR A 112 -22.31 -27.70 3.06
C THR A 112 -20.91 -28.24 3.33
N GLU A 113 -20.42 -28.15 4.56
CA GLU A 113 -19.08 -28.63 4.97
C GLU A 113 -18.84 -30.11 4.64
N ASP A 114 -19.90 -30.94 4.62
CA ASP A 114 -19.81 -32.38 4.36
C ASP A 114 -19.86 -32.77 2.87
N ASN A 115 -19.84 -31.81 1.92
CA ASN A 115 -19.94 -32.07 0.47
C ASN A 115 -21.13 -32.97 0.04
N ARG A 116 -22.14 -33.17 0.90
CA ARG A 116 -23.35 -33.91 0.57
C ARG A 116 -24.24 -33.02 -0.29
N GLU A 117 -24.24 -33.28 -1.59
CA GLU A 117 -25.15 -32.61 -2.52
C GLU A 117 -26.60 -32.73 -2.04
N THR A 118 -27.28 -31.60 -1.86
CA THR A 118 -28.72 -31.58 -1.58
C THR A 118 -29.48 -32.09 -2.80
N ARG A 119 -30.31 -33.12 -2.61
CA ARG A 119 -31.02 -33.88 -3.68
C ARG A 119 -31.99 -33.03 -4.53
N SER A 120 -32.42 -31.86 -4.06
CA SER A 120 -33.30 -30.92 -4.78
C SER A 120 -33.01 -29.46 -4.41
N ALA A 121 -33.21 -28.53 -5.34
CA ALA A 121 -33.07 -27.09 -5.08
C ALA A 121 -34.08 -26.54 -4.06
N LYS A 122 -35.25 -27.21 -3.93
CA LYS A 122 -36.21 -26.93 -2.85
C LYS A 122 -35.64 -27.32 -1.49
N ASP A 123 -35.00 -28.49 -1.40
CA ASP A 123 -34.37 -28.99 -0.17
C ASP A 123 -33.17 -28.12 0.20
N ALA A 124 -32.43 -27.65 -0.81
CA ALA A 124 -31.40 -26.64 -0.63
C ALA A 124 -32.00 -25.40 0.05
N LEU A 125 -33.03 -24.77 -0.53
CA LEU A 125 -33.66 -23.59 0.09
C LEU A 125 -34.14 -23.88 1.53
N LEU A 126 -34.71 -25.06 1.79
CA LEU A 126 -35.15 -25.46 3.12
C LEU A 126 -33.98 -25.52 4.10
N LEU A 127 -32.89 -26.17 3.70
CA LEU A 127 -31.65 -26.25 4.46
C LEU A 127 -31.07 -24.86 4.75
N TRP A 128 -31.06 -23.94 3.78
CA TRP A 128 -30.64 -22.56 4.02
C TRP A 128 -31.49 -21.89 5.09
N CYS A 129 -32.81 -22.04 5.03
CA CYS A 129 -33.70 -21.46 6.04
C CYS A 129 -33.36 -22.01 7.42
N GLN A 130 -33.25 -23.33 7.56
CA GLN A 130 -32.89 -24.01 8.81
C GLN A 130 -31.53 -23.55 9.36
N MET A 131 -30.50 -23.50 8.51
CA MET A 131 -29.16 -23.04 8.93
C MET A 131 -29.16 -21.57 9.38
N LYS A 132 -29.97 -20.72 8.75
CA LYS A 132 -30.05 -19.29 9.11
C LYS A 132 -30.89 -19.03 10.35
N THR A 133 -31.90 -19.85 10.62
CA THR A 133 -32.75 -19.72 11.80
C THR A 133 -32.36 -20.65 12.95
N ALA A 134 -31.28 -21.44 12.81
CA ALA A 134 -30.76 -22.27 13.88
C ALA A 134 -30.42 -21.40 15.12
N GLY A 135 -30.91 -21.81 16.28
CA GLY A 135 -30.73 -21.11 17.56
C GLY A 135 -31.79 -20.04 17.88
N TYR A 136 -32.77 -19.79 17.00
CA TYR A 136 -33.89 -18.92 17.33
C TYR A 136 -34.97 -19.69 18.12
N PRO A 137 -35.47 -19.14 19.24
CA PRO A 137 -36.47 -19.80 20.04
C PRO A 137 -37.78 -19.94 19.26
N GLU A 138 -38.45 -21.07 19.42
CA GLU A 138 -39.74 -21.41 18.79
C GLU A 138 -39.74 -21.43 17.24
N VAL A 139 -38.59 -21.28 16.59
CA VAL A 139 -38.47 -21.35 15.12
C VAL A 139 -37.90 -22.70 14.71
N ASN A 140 -38.78 -23.58 14.21
CA ASN A 140 -38.41 -24.88 13.65
C ASN A 140 -39.00 -25.03 12.24
N ILE A 141 -38.17 -24.85 11.22
CA ILE A 141 -38.61 -24.86 9.82
C ILE A 141 -38.50 -26.26 9.25
N GLN A 142 -39.64 -26.92 9.01
CA GLN A 142 -39.71 -28.28 8.46
C GLN A 142 -40.35 -28.35 7.06
N ASN A 143 -41.07 -27.30 6.68
CA ASN A 143 -41.80 -27.23 5.40
C ASN A 143 -41.95 -25.77 4.95
N PHE A 144 -42.54 -25.57 3.76
CA PHE A 144 -42.91 -24.24 3.25
C PHE A 144 -44.41 -23.96 3.40
N THR A 145 -45.05 -24.48 4.44
CA THR A 145 -46.47 -24.24 4.73
C THR A 145 -46.64 -23.81 6.18
N THR A 146 -46.90 -24.75 7.08
CA THR A 146 -47.24 -24.50 8.49
C THR A 146 -46.09 -23.93 9.30
N SER A 147 -44.84 -24.20 8.92
CA SER A 147 -43.64 -23.69 9.61
C SER A 147 -43.49 -22.16 9.53
N TRP A 148 -44.24 -21.50 8.64
CA TRP A 148 -44.16 -20.07 8.37
C TRP A 148 -45.38 -19.29 8.85
N ARG A 149 -46.41 -20.01 9.35
CA ARG A 149 -47.73 -19.48 9.67
C ARG A 149 -47.70 -18.40 10.77
N ASP A 150 -46.84 -18.56 11.75
CA ASP A 150 -46.71 -17.65 12.89
C ASP A 150 -45.84 -16.40 12.61
N GLY A 151 -45.25 -16.32 11.42
CA GLY A 151 -44.38 -15.22 11.01
C GLY A 151 -43.02 -15.14 11.69
N LEU A 152 -42.71 -16.01 12.67
CA LEU A 152 -41.43 -15.98 13.38
C LEU A 152 -40.26 -16.34 12.45
N ALA A 153 -40.45 -17.32 11.56
CA ALA A 153 -39.44 -17.72 10.58
C ALA A 153 -38.99 -16.56 9.66
N PHE A 154 -39.93 -15.74 9.16
CA PHE A 154 -39.60 -14.56 8.36
C PHE A 154 -38.80 -13.52 9.15
N ASN A 155 -39.21 -13.22 10.39
CA ASN A 155 -38.51 -12.28 11.26
C ASN A 155 -37.11 -12.80 11.63
N ALA A 156 -36.95 -14.10 11.88
CA ALA A 156 -35.67 -14.72 12.19
C ALA A 156 -34.69 -14.61 11.01
N LEU A 157 -35.16 -14.84 9.78
CA LEU A 157 -34.33 -14.66 8.59
C LEU A 157 -33.85 -13.22 8.41
N ILE A 158 -34.72 -12.24 8.64
CA ILE A 158 -34.35 -10.83 8.58
C ILE A 158 -33.36 -10.51 9.70
N HIS A 159 -33.66 -10.84 10.95
CA HIS A 159 -32.79 -10.56 12.10
C HIS A 159 -31.41 -11.22 11.97
N ARG A 160 -31.32 -12.43 11.41
CA ARG A 160 -30.03 -13.13 11.22
C ARG A 160 -29.08 -12.36 10.31
N HIS A 161 -29.59 -11.68 9.29
CA HIS A 161 -28.80 -10.94 8.32
C HIS A 161 -28.70 -9.45 8.65
N ARG A 162 -29.73 -8.89 9.28
CA ARG A 162 -29.90 -7.48 9.64
C ARG A 162 -30.54 -7.38 11.03
N PRO A 163 -29.75 -7.62 12.10
CA PRO A 163 -30.27 -7.61 13.46
C PRO A 163 -30.80 -6.24 13.89
N ASP A 164 -30.28 -5.17 13.26
CA ASP A 164 -30.69 -3.78 13.43
C ASP A 164 -32.16 -3.52 13.07
N LEU A 165 -32.75 -4.33 12.20
CA LEU A 165 -34.12 -4.11 11.69
C LEU A 165 -35.21 -4.79 12.53
N VAL A 166 -34.86 -5.79 13.35
CA VAL A 166 -35.84 -6.67 13.99
C VAL A 166 -35.43 -7.00 15.41
N ASP A 167 -35.99 -6.34 16.41
CA ASP A 167 -35.96 -6.89 17.78
C ASP A 167 -36.77 -8.20 17.84
N PHE A 168 -36.08 -9.35 17.89
CA PHE A 168 -36.71 -10.68 17.89
C PHE A 168 -37.23 -11.07 19.27
N SER A 169 -36.62 -10.56 20.35
CA SER A 169 -36.98 -10.90 21.73
C SER A 169 -38.41 -10.54 22.11
N LYS A 170 -39.00 -9.57 21.41
CA LYS A 170 -40.38 -9.08 21.61
C LYS A 170 -41.43 -9.87 20.82
N LEU A 171 -41.03 -10.86 20.01
CA LEU A 171 -41.94 -11.63 19.18
C LEU A 171 -42.37 -12.91 19.88
N THR A 172 -43.67 -13.22 19.77
CA THR A 172 -44.26 -14.43 20.34
C THR A 172 -45.11 -15.13 19.29
N LYS A 173 -45.21 -16.46 19.37
CA LYS A 173 -45.98 -17.28 18.43
C LYS A 173 -47.48 -16.95 18.40
N SER A 174 -48.04 -16.47 19.51
CA SER A 174 -49.44 -16.08 19.63
C SER A 174 -49.84 -14.90 18.73
N ASN A 175 -48.89 -14.04 18.36
CA ASN A 175 -49.13 -12.81 17.61
C ASN A 175 -48.81 -12.95 16.11
N ALA A 176 -49.25 -14.04 15.50
CA ALA A 176 -48.91 -14.41 14.12
C ALA A 176 -49.14 -13.30 13.08
N ASN A 177 -50.30 -12.64 13.11
CA ASN A 177 -50.65 -11.59 12.16
C ASN A 177 -49.70 -10.38 12.28
N TYR A 178 -49.42 -9.95 13.52
CA TYR A 178 -48.46 -8.87 13.79
C TYR A 178 -47.05 -9.24 13.31
N ASN A 179 -46.59 -10.45 13.60
CA ASN A 179 -45.27 -10.93 13.20
C ASN A 179 -45.10 -10.91 11.67
N LEU A 180 -46.10 -11.42 10.94
CA LEU A 180 -46.13 -11.44 9.48
C LEU A 180 -46.16 -10.03 8.90
N GLN A 181 -47.07 -9.17 9.39
CA GLN A 181 -47.20 -7.80 8.92
C GLN A 181 -45.90 -7.01 9.13
N ARG A 182 -45.25 -7.20 10.29
CA ARG A 182 -43.95 -6.60 10.60
C ARG A 182 -42.88 -7.08 9.63
N ALA A 183 -42.69 -8.39 9.47
CA ALA A 183 -41.66 -8.93 8.59
C ALA A 183 -41.83 -8.43 7.15
N PHE A 184 -43.06 -8.40 6.65
CA PHE A 184 -43.37 -7.99 5.29
C PHE A 184 -43.13 -6.49 5.09
N ARG A 185 -43.55 -5.65 6.04
CA ARG A 185 -43.28 -4.21 6.01
C ARG A 185 -41.79 -3.91 6.10
N THR A 186 -41.05 -4.59 6.99
CA THR A 186 -39.60 -4.43 7.11
C THR A 186 -38.90 -4.81 5.81
N ALA A 187 -39.29 -5.92 5.18
CA ALA A 187 -38.75 -6.36 3.91
C ALA A 187 -39.00 -5.36 2.77
N GLU A 188 -40.20 -4.80 2.67
CA GLU A 188 -40.54 -3.79 1.66
C GLU A 188 -39.79 -2.47 1.88
N GLN A 189 -39.87 -1.91 3.08
CA GLN A 189 -39.35 -0.57 3.37
C GLN A 189 -37.82 -0.51 3.46
N HIS A 190 -37.17 -1.55 4.01
CA HIS A 190 -35.74 -1.52 4.31
C HIS A 190 -34.91 -2.42 3.40
N LEU A 191 -35.50 -3.47 2.83
CA LEU A 191 -34.81 -4.39 1.93
C LEU A 191 -35.23 -4.21 0.46
N GLY A 192 -36.29 -3.43 0.18
CA GLY A 192 -36.82 -3.25 -1.18
C GLY A 192 -37.44 -4.52 -1.77
N LEU A 193 -37.82 -5.49 -0.92
CA LEU A 193 -38.48 -6.71 -1.34
C LEU A 193 -39.99 -6.46 -1.48
N ALA A 194 -40.53 -6.64 -2.68
CA ALA A 194 -41.96 -6.48 -2.93
C ALA A 194 -42.79 -7.40 -2.04
N ARG A 195 -43.86 -6.87 -1.43
CA ARG A 195 -44.73 -7.63 -0.53
C ARG A 195 -45.60 -8.64 -1.28
N LEU A 196 -45.08 -9.84 -1.54
CA LEU A 196 -45.76 -10.86 -2.34
C LEU A 196 -46.95 -11.51 -1.62
N LEU A 197 -46.87 -11.65 -0.31
CA LEU A 197 -47.88 -12.28 0.53
C LEU A 197 -48.58 -11.26 1.41
N ASP A 198 -49.83 -11.52 1.75
CA ASP A 198 -50.53 -10.77 2.79
C ASP A 198 -50.68 -11.65 4.05
N PRO A 199 -50.66 -11.08 5.26
CA PRO A 199 -50.64 -11.85 6.50
C PRO A 199 -51.78 -12.86 6.63
N GLU A 200 -52.97 -12.51 6.18
CA GLU A 200 -54.16 -13.36 6.17
C GLU A 200 -54.03 -14.59 5.27
N ASP A 201 -53.26 -14.49 4.19
CA ASP A 201 -53.02 -15.60 3.24
C ASP A 201 -51.99 -16.60 3.79
N VAL A 202 -51.28 -16.24 4.87
CA VAL A 202 -50.25 -17.06 5.54
C VAL A 202 -50.72 -17.57 6.88
N ASN A 203 -51.44 -16.75 7.67
CA ASN A 203 -52.00 -17.16 8.96
C ASN A 203 -53.33 -17.93 8.78
N MET A 204 -53.27 -19.05 8.09
CA MET A 204 -54.38 -19.97 7.88
C MET A 204 -53.96 -21.42 8.12
N GLU A 205 -54.91 -22.35 8.16
CA GLU A 205 -54.64 -23.76 8.49
C GLU A 205 -53.67 -24.42 7.51
N ALA A 206 -53.85 -24.18 6.20
CA ALA A 206 -53.02 -24.72 5.14
C ALA A 206 -52.56 -23.61 4.17
N PRO A 207 -51.45 -22.92 4.47
CA PRO A 207 -50.88 -21.91 3.58
C PRO A 207 -50.41 -22.52 2.24
N ASP A 208 -50.53 -21.78 1.14
CA ASP A 208 -50.10 -22.25 -0.18
C ASP A 208 -48.57 -22.36 -0.26
N GLU A 209 -48.06 -23.59 -0.41
CA GLU A 209 -46.63 -23.88 -0.39
C GLU A 209 -45.85 -23.10 -1.45
N LYS A 210 -46.36 -23.06 -2.69
CA LYS A 210 -45.71 -22.38 -3.81
C LYS A 210 -45.59 -20.87 -3.58
N SER A 211 -46.61 -20.27 -2.98
CA SER A 211 -46.61 -18.85 -2.62
C SER A 211 -45.56 -18.53 -1.55
N ILE A 212 -45.46 -19.37 -0.49
CA ILE A 212 -44.45 -19.21 0.55
C ILE A 212 -43.04 -19.36 -0.04
N ILE A 213 -42.78 -20.42 -0.82
CA ILE A 213 -41.48 -20.64 -1.46
C ILE A 213 -41.10 -19.42 -2.31
N THR A 214 -42.01 -18.92 -3.14
CA THR A 214 -41.73 -17.78 -4.05
C THR A 214 -41.26 -16.55 -3.27
N TYR A 215 -41.87 -16.28 -2.12
CA TYR A 215 -41.46 -15.16 -1.30
C TYR A 215 -40.15 -15.41 -0.54
N VAL A 216 -39.98 -16.59 0.04
CA VAL A 216 -38.73 -16.98 0.74
C VAL A 216 -37.52 -16.96 -0.21
N VAL A 217 -37.69 -17.37 -1.46
CA VAL A 217 -36.65 -17.30 -2.50
C VAL A 217 -36.22 -15.85 -2.76
N SER A 218 -37.15 -14.89 -2.68
CA SER A 218 -36.83 -13.47 -2.83
C SER A 218 -35.90 -12.98 -1.70
N PHE A 219 -36.11 -13.45 -0.45
CA PHE A 219 -35.19 -13.20 0.66
C PHE A 219 -33.82 -13.86 0.43
N TYR A 220 -33.81 -15.11 -0.03
CA TYR A 220 -32.58 -15.83 -0.32
C TYR A 220 -31.71 -15.05 -1.32
N HIS A 221 -32.27 -14.66 -2.47
CA HIS A 221 -31.53 -13.93 -3.50
C HIS A 221 -31.01 -12.59 -3.01
N TYR A 222 -31.84 -11.86 -2.26
CA TYR A 222 -31.42 -10.59 -1.67
C TYR A 222 -30.22 -10.76 -0.72
N PHE A 223 -30.33 -11.66 0.26
CA PHE A 223 -29.26 -11.86 1.24
C PHE A 223 -28.02 -12.53 0.66
N SER A 224 -28.19 -13.40 -0.35
CA SER A 224 -27.08 -13.98 -1.10
C SER A 224 -26.31 -12.89 -1.86
N LYS A 225 -27.02 -12.02 -2.59
CA LYS A 225 -26.41 -10.87 -3.27
C LYS A 225 -25.74 -9.91 -2.29
N MET A 226 -26.36 -9.63 -1.16
CA MET A 226 -25.79 -8.79 -0.10
C MET A 226 -24.47 -9.37 0.44
N LYS A 227 -24.43 -10.69 0.70
CA LYS A 227 -23.21 -11.39 1.12
C LYS A 227 -22.13 -11.34 0.04
N ALA A 228 -22.49 -11.57 -1.23
CA ALA A 228 -21.56 -11.51 -2.36
C ALA A 228 -20.91 -10.13 -2.47
N LEU A 229 -21.71 -9.05 -2.45
CA LEU A 229 -21.23 -7.66 -2.46
C LEU A 229 -20.32 -7.36 -1.26
N ALA A 230 -20.64 -7.85 -0.07
CA ALA A 230 -19.78 -7.67 1.10
C ALA A 230 -18.42 -8.39 0.96
N VAL A 231 -18.40 -9.59 0.35
CA VAL A 231 -17.16 -10.33 0.07
C VAL A 231 -16.33 -9.63 -1.00
N GLU A 232 -16.96 -9.15 -2.07
CA GLU A 232 -16.30 -8.35 -3.12
C GLU A 232 -15.69 -7.07 -2.52
N GLY A 233 -16.45 -6.34 -1.69
CA GLY A 233 -15.96 -5.17 -0.97
C GLY A 233 -14.75 -5.49 -0.08
N LYS A 234 -14.78 -6.60 0.66
CA LYS A 234 -13.62 -7.06 1.46
C LYS A 234 -12.40 -7.40 0.60
N ARG A 235 -12.61 -8.01 -0.58
CA ARG A 235 -11.51 -8.32 -1.51
C ARG A 235 -10.87 -7.05 -2.07
N ILE A 236 -11.68 -6.07 -2.46
CA ILE A 236 -11.19 -4.75 -2.90
C ILE A 236 -10.43 -4.04 -1.78
N GLY A 237 -10.98 -4.06 -0.55
CA GLY A 237 -10.31 -3.50 0.63
C GLY A 237 -8.91 -4.07 0.84
N LYS A 238 -8.76 -5.41 0.79
CA LYS A 238 -7.45 -6.06 0.90
C LYS A 238 -6.46 -5.62 -0.18
N VAL A 239 -6.92 -5.47 -1.42
CA VAL A 239 -6.08 -4.97 -2.51
C VAL A 239 -5.65 -3.52 -2.23
N LEU A 240 -6.59 -2.67 -1.80
CA LEU A 240 -6.29 -1.28 -1.48
C LEU A 240 -5.28 -1.15 -0.32
N ASP A 241 -5.42 -1.94 0.73
CA ASP A 241 -4.50 -1.96 1.87
C ASP A 241 -3.06 -2.30 1.41
N GLN A 242 -2.92 -3.30 0.53
CA GLN A 242 -1.62 -3.66 -0.06
C GLN A 242 -1.03 -2.50 -0.88
N VAL A 243 -1.85 -1.76 -1.62
CA VAL A 243 -1.39 -0.59 -2.39
C VAL A 243 -0.89 0.51 -1.47
N LEU A 244 -1.64 0.81 -0.42
CA LEU A 244 -1.27 1.84 0.56
C LEU A 244 0.01 1.45 1.30
N GLU A 245 0.17 0.18 1.66
CA GLU A 245 1.39 -0.33 2.27
C GLU A 245 2.60 -0.17 1.35
N VAL A 246 2.49 -0.60 0.08
CA VAL A 246 3.59 -0.44 -0.90
C VAL A 246 3.89 1.03 -1.18
N GLY A 247 2.86 1.89 -1.24
CA GLY A 247 3.02 3.33 -1.39
C GLY A 247 3.87 3.95 -0.28
N LYS A 248 3.60 3.60 0.99
CA LYS A 248 4.40 4.06 2.13
C LYS A 248 5.86 3.62 2.05
N ILE A 249 6.12 2.39 1.60
CA ILE A 249 7.48 1.87 1.44
C ILE A 249 8.21 2.61 0.31
N ILE A 250 7.51 2.95 -0.78
CA ILE A 250 8.04 3.77 -1.88
C ILE A 250 8.41 5.17 -1.39
N GLU A 251 7.50 5.87 -0.69
CA GLU A 251 7.77 7.20 -0.13
C GLU A 251 9.00 7.16 0.80
N ARG A 252 9.08 6.15 1.66
CA ARG A 252 10.23 5.97 2.55
C ARG A 252 11.54 5.74 1.80
N TYR A 253 11.51 4.99 0.70
CA TYR A 253 12.68 4.80 -0.15
C TYR A 253 13.14 6.12 -0.76
N GLU A 254 12.21 6.93 -1.29
CA GLU A 254 12.53 8.22 -1.91
C GLU A 254 13.14 9.20 -0.90
N GLU A 255 12.59 9.29 0.31
CA GLU A 255 13.13 10.11 1.39
C GLU A 255 14.58 9.71 1.73
N LEU A 256 14.79 8.42 2.01
CA LEU A 256 16.10 7.91 2.41
C LEU A 256 17.15 8.06 1.30
N ALA A 257 16.75 7.85 0.04
CA ALA A 257 17.65 8.03 -1.10
C ALA A 257 18.07 9.50 -1.24
N ALA A 258 17.12 10.44 -1.12
CA ALA A 258 17.40 11.87 -1.19
C ALA A 258 18.29 12.34 -0.03
N GLU A 259 18.04 11.87 1.19
CA GLU A 259 18.86 12.18 2.37
C GLU A 259 20.30 11.68 2.20
N LEU A 260 20.49 10.44 1.73
CA LEU A 260 21.81 9.87 1.49
C LEU A 260 22.57 10.64 0.41
N LEU A 261 21.93 10.95 -0.72
CA LEU A 261 22.55 11.74 -1.79
C LEU A 261 22.92 13.15 -1.33
N ALA A 262 22.05 13.80 -0.55
CA ALA A 262 22.34 15.11 0.01
C ALA A 262 23.54 15.07 0.98
N TRP A 263 23.64 14.02 1.78
CA TRP A 263 24.80 13.79 2.65
C TRP A 263 26.08 13.59 1.81
N ILE A 264 26.06 12.72 0.80
CA ILE A 264 27.22 12.46 -0.07
C ILE A 264 27.73 13.76 -0.69
N HIS A 265 26.86 14.52 -1.36
CA HIS A 265 27.27 15.77 -2.03
C HIS A 265 27.82 16.81 -1.05
N ARG A 266 27.21 16.92 0.15
CA ARG A 266 27.71 17.82 1.21
C ARG A 266 29.10 17.41 1.68
N THR A 267 29.29 16.11 1.94
CA THR A 267 30.56 15.56 2.43
C THR A 267 31.66 15.72 1.40
N VAL A 268 31.41 15.42 0.12
CA VAL A 268 32.34 15.71 -0.98
C VAL A 268 32.74 17.18 -0.97
N GLY A 269 31.75 18.10 -0.92
CA GLY A 269 32.01 19.54 -0.88
C GLY A 269 32.86 19.98 0.34
N LEU A 270 32.67 19.37 1.50
CA LEU A 270 33.46 19.67 2.71
C LEU A 270 34.89 19.15 2.57
N ILE A 271 35.06 17.90 2.15
CA ILE A 271 36.36 17.23 2.04
C ILE A 271 37.24 17.91 0.98
N SER A 272 36.67 18.24 -0.19
CA SER A 272 37.43 18.84 -1.29
C SER A 272 37.84 20.30 -1.04
N ASN A 273 37.08 21.07 -0.26
CA ASN A 273 37.31 22.52 -0.08
C ASN A 273 38.04 22.88 1.23
N GLN A 274 38.34 21.91 2.10
CA GLN A 274 38.94 22.20 3.40
C GLN A 274 40.42 22.60 3.26
N LYS A 275 40.75 23.82 3.69
CA LYS A 275 42.15 24.30 3.71
C LYS A 275 42.97 23.58 4.77
N PHE A 276 44.26 23.39 4.50
CA PHE A 276 45.20 22.83 5.48
C PHE A 276 45.54 23.87 6.56
N ALA A 277 45.66 23.40 7.79
CA ALA A 277 46.24 24.21 8.86
C ALA A 277 47.73 24.42 8.58
N ASN A 278 48.25 25.63 8.83
CA ASN A 278 49.67 25.90 8.69
C ASN A 278 50.42 25.59 10.00
N SER A 279 50.21 24.43 10.59
CA SER A 279 50.97 23.97 11.76
C SER A 279 50.90 22.46 11.86
N LEU A 280 51.95 21.83 12.42
CA LEU A 280 51.98 20.38 12.60
C LEU A 280 50.80 19.89 13.44
N SER A 281 50.53 20.56 14.57
CA SER A 281 49.41 20.23 15.45
C SER A 281 48.04 20.38 14.76
N GLY A 282 47.88 21.43 13.94
CA GLY A 282 46.64 21.65 13.20
C GLY A 282 46.38 20.58 12.15
N VAL A 283 47.41 20.18 11.40
CA VAL A 283 47.29 19.11 10.38
C VAL A 283 47.04 17.75 11.04
N GLN A 284 47.66 17.46 12.18
CA GLN A 284 47.38 16.26 12.98
C GLN A 284 45.91 16.20 13.44
N GLN A 285 45.34 17.31 13.90
CA GLN A 285 43.92 17.39 14.24
C GLN A 285 43.01 17.16 13.02
N GLN A 286 43.36 17.75 11.87
CA GLN A 286 42.62 17.52 10.62
C GLN A 286 42.65 16.04 10.19
N LEU A 287 43.81 15.38 10.33
CA LEU A 287 43.96 13.95 10.04
C LEU A 287 43.16 13.07 11.01
N GLN A 288 43.14 13.42 12.30
CA GLN A 288 42.34 12.72 13.31
C GLN A 288 40.84 12.84 13.01
N ALA A 289 40.36 14.04 12.67
CA ALA A 289 38.98 14.28 12.29
C ALA A 289 38.59 13.49 11.03
N PHE A 290 39.47 13.45 10.02
CA PHE A 290 39.26 12.67 8.80
C PHE A 290 39.20 11.16 9.08
N THR A 291 40.06 10.67 9.99
CA THR A 291 40.05 9.27 10.42
C THR A 291 38.77 8.92 11.17
N ALA A 292 38.30 9.80 12.07
CA ALA A 292 37.02 9.64 12.77
C ALA A 292 35.85 9.56 11.79
N TYR A 293 35.80 10.45 10.79
CA TYR A 293 34.85 10.37 9.69
C TYR A 293 34.87 9.00 8.98
N CYS A 294 36.04 8.52 8.55
CA CYS A 294 36.18 7.25 7.82
C CYS A 294 35.80 6.02 8.65
N THR A 295 36.01 6.08 9.97
CA THR A 295 35.84 4.92 10.88
C THR A 295 34.51 4.89 11.60
N LEU A 296 33.83 6.03 11.75
CA LEU A 296 32.59 6.15 12.51
C LEU A 296 31.41 6.54 11.61
N GLU A 297 31.53 7.64 10.86
CA GLU A 297 30.41 8.18 10.09
C GLU A 297 30.16 7.43 8.78
N LYS A 298 31.21 7.24 7.97
CA LYS A 298 31.12 6.58 6.66
C LYS A 298 30.52 5.16 6.72
N PRO A 299 30.90 4.28 7.68
CA PRO A 299 30.35 2.93 7.73
C PRO A 299 28.83 2.88 7.93
N VAL A 300 28.27 3.81 8.72
CA VAL A 300 26.81 3.91 8.92
C VAL A 300 26.12 4.28 7.61
N LYS A 301 26.68 5.23 6.86
CA LYS A 301 26.15 5.64 5.54
C LYS A 301 26.30 4.56 4.47
N PHE A 302 27.36 3.76 4.53
CA PHE A 302 27.49 2.58 3.68
C PHE A 302 26.41 1.53 3.97
N GLN A 303 26.06 1.34 5.25
CA GLN A 303 24.95 0.46 5.62
C GLN A 303 23.59 1.01 5.14
N GLU A 304 23.36 2.33 5.23
CA GLU A 304 22.17 2.98 4.67
C GLU A 304 22.03 2.76 3.16
N LYS A 305 23.14 2.85 2.40
CA LYS A 305 23.20 2.51 0.97
C LYS A 305 22.72 1.08 0.72
N GLY A 306 23.26 0.10 1.44
CA GLY A 306 22.83 -1.31 1.32
C GLY A 306 21.35 -1.51 1.68
N ASN A 307 20.86 -0.83 2.72
CA ASN A 307 19.46 -0.88 3.11
C ASN A 307 18.52 -0.36 2.02
N LEU A 308 18.92 0.66 1.26
CA LEU A 308 18.15 1.17 0.11
C LEU A 308 18.04 0.13 -1.01
N GLU A 309 19.09 -0.63 -1.29
CA GLU A 309 19.07 -1.72 -2.28
C GLU A 309 18.09 -2.82 -1.86
N VAL A 310 18.14 -3.23 -0.59
CA VAL A 310 17.21 -4.21 0.00
C VAL A 310 15.77 -3.69 -0.04
N LEU A 311 15.56 -2.41 0.27
CA LEU A 311 14.25 -1.78 0.24
C LEU A 311 13.67 -1.75 -1.18
N LEU A 312 14.48 -1.39 -2.18
CA LEU A 312 14.05 -1.39 -3.58
C LEU A 312 13.71 -2.81 -4.05
N PHE A 313 14.53 -3.80 -3.69
CA PHE A 313 14.25 -5.21 -3.99
C PHE A 313 12.93 -5.65 -3.38
N SER A 314 12.66 -5.28 -2.13
CA SER A 314 11.40 -5.56 -1.43
C SER A 314 10.20 -4.93 -2.14
N ILE A 315 10.30 -3.65 -2.54
CA ILE A 315 9.25 -2.96 -3.33
C ILE A 315 8.99 -3.70 -4.64
N GLN A 316 10.05 -4.03 -5.39
CA GLN A 316 9.93 -4.74 -6.67
C GLN A 316 9.31 -6.13 -6.50
N SER A 317 9.73 -6.88 -5.48
CA SER A 317 9.19 -8.20 -5.16
C SER A 317 7.69 -8.13 -4.84
N LYS A 318 7.28 -7.19 -3.98
CA LYS A 318 5.86 -6.95 -3.66
C LYS A 318 5.04 -6.58 -4.91
N LEU A 319 5.56 -5.69 -5.75
CA LEU A 319 4.86 -5.28 -6.98
C LEU A 319 4.74 -6.42 -8.00
N ARG A 320 5.76 -7.27 -8.16
CA ARG A 320 5.70 -8.47 -9.00
C ARG A 320 4.66 -9.46 -8.48
N ALA A 321 4.64 -9.73 -7.17
CA ALA A 321 3.66 -10.63 -6.56
C ALA A 321 2.21 -10.16 -6.79
N CYS A 322 2.00 -8.84 -6.90
CA CYS A 322 0.71 -8.23 -7.19
C CYS A 322 0.44 -8.01 -8.69
N ASN A 323 1.30 -8.50 -9.61
CA ASN A 323 1.23 -8.25 -11.06
C ASN A 323 1.09 -6.75 -11.41
N ARG A 324 1.76 -5.87 -10.66
CA ARG A 324 1.75 -4.42 -10.88
C ARG A 324 2.98 -3.96 -11.63
N ARG A 325 2.88 -2.78 -12.24
CA ARG A 325 4.02 -2.10 -12.87
C ARG A 325 5.14 -1.93 -11.84
N LEU A 326 6.36 -2.27 -12.24
CA LEU A 326 7.53 -2.13 -11.41
C LEU A 326 7.76 -0.66 -11.06
N PHE A 327 8.12 -0.42 -9.79
CA PHE A 327 8.51 0.89 -9.32
C PHE A 327 9.80 1.34 -10.00
N VAL A 328 9.79 2.57 -10.48
CA VAL A 328 10.96 3.27 -11.02
C VAL A 328 11.20 4.47 -10.11
N PRO A 329 12.36 4.56 -9.44
CA PRO A 329 12.72 5.73 -8.64
C PRO A 329 12.62 7.04 -9.44
N ARG A 330 12.38 8.15 -8.73
CA ARG A 330 12.49 9.49 -9.34
C ARG A 330 13.87 9.70 -9.95
N GLU A 331 13.94 10.53 -10.98
CA GLU A 331 15.20 10.89 -11.63
C GLU A 331 16.23 11.35 -10.61
N GLY A 332 17.45 10.79 -10.69
CA GLY A 332 18.54 11.11 -9.77
C GLY A 332 18.49 10.38 -8.42
N CYS A 333 17.46 9.57 -8.14
CA CYS A 333 17.30 8.82 -6.90
C CYS A 333 17.42 7.29 -7.09
N GLY A 334 17.91 6.84 -8.25
CA GLY A 334 18.10 5.41 -8.52
C GLY A 334 19.33 4.83 -7.80
N ILE A 335 19.40 3.51 -7.70
CA ILE A 335 20.60 2.81 -7.18
C ILE A 335 21.85 3.25 -7.96
N TRP A 336 21.73 3.36 -9.29
CA TRP A 336 22.84 3.81 -10.13
C TRP A 336 23.32 5.23 -9.79
N ASP A 337 22.41 6.15 -9.48
CA ASP A 337 22.76 7.52 -9.10
C ASP A 337 23.50 7.52 -7.75
N ILE A 338 23.05 6.69 -6.80
CA ILE A 338 23.68 6.51 -5.49
C ILE A 338 25.07 5.90 -5.64
N ASP A 339 25.23 4.86 -6.46
CA ASP A 339 26.52 4.24 -6.75
C ASP A 339 27.50 5.22 -7.38
N LYS A 340 27.02 6.03 -8.32
CA LYS A 340 27.81 7.08 -8.96
C LYS A 340 28.28 8.13 -7.95
N ALA A 341 27.37 8.68 -7.14
CA ALA A 341 27.69 9.67 -6.12
C ALA A 341 28.65 9.09 -5.06
N TRP A 342 28.47 7.83 -4.68
CA TRP A 342 29.37 7.15 -3.76
C TRP A 342 30.79 6.99 -4.33
N GLY A 343 30.92 6.69 -5.62
CA GLY A 343 32.23 6.66 -6.30
C GLY A 343 32.92 8.03 -6.32
N GLU A 344 32.16 9.12 -6.48
CA GLU A 344 32.69 10.49 -6.37
C GLU A 344 33.20 10.80 -4.95
N LEU A 345 32.50 10.30 -3.93
CA LEU A 345 32.94 10.39 -2.53
C LEU A 345 34.26 9.67 -2.28
N GLU A 346 34.37 8.41 -2.71
CA GLU A 346 35.58 7.62 -2.55
C GLU A 346 36.79 8.25 -3.26
N LYS A 347 36.56 8.85 -4.43
CA LYS A 347 37.60 9.61 -5.12
C LYS A 347 38.05 10.83 -4.31
N ALA A 348 37.12 11.65 -3.83
CA ALA A 348 37.43 12.85 -3.04
C ALA A 348 38.14 12.51 -1.73
N GLU A 349 37.76 11.41 -1.08
CA GLU A 349 38.42 10.89 0.12
C GLU A 349 39.87 10.47 -0.15
N HIS A 350 40.11 9.73 -1.24
CA HIS A 350 41.45 9.29 -1.59
C HIS A 350 42.38 10.48 -1.86
N GLU A 351 41.90 11.47 -2.63
CA GLU A 351 42.64 12.71 -2.89
C GLU A 351 42.93 13.48 -1.59
N ARG A 352 41.95 13.54 -0.68
CA ARG A 352 42.12 14.20 0.63
C ARG A 352 43.15 13.49 1.51
N GLU A 353 43.09 12.18 1.60
CA GLU A 353 44.02 11.39 2.41
C GLU A 353 45.46 11.58 1.92
N ALA A 354 45.68 11.52 0.61
CA ALA A 354 46.98 11.75 -0.01
C ALA A 354 47.49 13.16 0.30
N ALA A 355 46.63 14.18 0.16
CA ALA A 355 47.00 15.56 0.41
C ALA A 355 47.28 15.86 1.90
N LEU A 356 46.49 15.30 2.83
CA LEU A 356 46.73 15.40 4.28
C LEU A 356 48.07 14.76 4.67
N ARG A 357 48.41 13.61 4.10
CA ARG A 357 49.70 12.95 4.36
C ARG A 357 50.88 13.75 3.81
N ALA A 358 50.75 14.28 2.60
CA ALA A 358 51.78 15.13 2.01
C ALA A 358 52.02 16.39 2.84
N GLU A 359 50.94 17.05 3.29
CA GLU A 359 51.03 18.24 4.13
C GLU A 359 51.60 17.93 5.53
N LEU A 360 51.24 16.79 6.13
CA LEU A 360 51.81 16.35 7.41
C LEU A 360 53.33 16.21 7.31
N ILE A 361 53.82 15.51 6.28
CA ILE A 361 55.26 15.36 6.03
C ILE A 361 55.94 16.72 5.81
N ARG A 362 55.27 17.64 5.11
CA ARG A 362 55.77 19.00 4.88
C ARG A 362 55.92 19.77 6.20
N GLN A 363 54.90 19.72 7.07
CA GLN A 363 54.93 20.37 8.39
C GLN A 363 55.99 19.74 9.32
N GLU A 364 56.16 18.42 9.32
CA GLU A 364 57.23 17.75 10.09
C GLU A 364 58.63 18.18 9.65
N LYS A 365 58.85 18.31 8.33
CA LYS A 365 60.12 18.82 7.79
C LYS A 365 60.37 20.27 8.19
N LEU A 366 59.34 21.10 8.14
CA LEU A 366 59.42 22.51 8.55
C LEU A 366 59.76 22.64 10.03
N GLU A 367 59.12 21.86 10.91
CA GLU A 367 59.44 21.85 12.34
C GLU A 367 60.88 21.39 12.61
N LEU A 368 61.37 20.37 11.90
CA LEU A 368 62.76 19.95 12.02
C LEU A 368 63.74 21.04 11.55
N LEU A 369 63.41 21.75 10.47
CA LEU A 369 64.20 22.89 10.00
C LEU A 369 64.19 24.05 11.01
N ALA A 370 63.04 24.34 11.62
CA ALA A 370 62.90 25.36 12.66
C ALA A 370 63.73 25.02 13.90
N GLN A 371 63.68 23.76 14.37
CA GLN A 371 64.53 23.28 15.47
C GLN A 371 66.02 23.40 15.16
N ARG A 372 66.43 23.10 13.91
CA ARG A 372 67.82 23.28 13.47
C ARG A 372 68.22 24.75 13.44
N PHE A 373 67.33 25.63 12.98
CA PHE A 373 67.53 27.07 13.00
C PHE A 373 67.73 27.55 14.44
N ASP A 374 66.84 27.19 15.37
CA ASP A 374 66.92 27.57 16.78
C ASP A 374 68.22 27.12 17.44
N HIS A 375 68.59 25.86 17.23
CA HIS A 375 69.83 25.35 17.77
C HIS A 375 71.04 26.13 17.25
N LYS A 376 71.08 26.43 15.94
CA LYS A 376 72.16 27.21 15.37
C LYS A 376 72.15 28.64 15.91
N VAL A 377 71.01 29.34 15.93
CA VAL A 377 70.88 30.71 16.46
C VAL A 377 71.40 30.78 17.88
N ALA A 378 70.96 29.88 18.77
CA ALA A 378 71.41 29.86 20.17
C ALA A 378 72.93 29.72 20.30
N MET A 379 73.57 28.88 19.45
CA MET A 379 75.04 28.77 19.42
C MET A 379 75.71 30.07 18.95
N ARG A 380 75.14 30.75 17.95
CA ARG A 380 75.70 32.03 17.43
C ARG A 380 75.52 33.14 18.45
N GLU A 381 74.37 33.24 19.10
CA GLU A 381 74.11 34.19 20.17
C GLU A 381 75.07 33.99 21.35
N SER A 382 75.33 32.74 21.76
CA SER A 382 76.32 32.44 22.81
C SER A 382 77.73 32.93 22.42
N TRP A 383 78.18 32.59 21.20
CA TRP A 383 79.48 33.02 20.70
C TRP A 383 79.59 34.56 20.55
N LEU A 384 78.53 35.21 20.07
CA LEU A 384 78.44 36.68 19.96
C LEU A 384 78.55 37.33 21.35
N ASN A 385 77.82 36.81 22.34
CA ASN A 385 77.86 37.31 23.71
C ASN A 385 79.27 37.15 24.35
N GLU A 386 79.94 36.03 24.09
CA GLU A 386 81.31 35.80 24.55
C GLU A 386 82.31 36.77 23.89
N ASN A 387 82.24 36.93 22.57
CA ASN A 387 83.12 37.84 21.84
C ASN A 387 82.87 39.31 22.20
N GLN A 388 81.61 39.71 22.37
CA GLN A 388 81.27 41.06 22.81
C GLN A 388 81.88 41.37 24.18
N ARG A 389 81.91 40.40 25.09
CA ARG A 389 82.60 40.54 26.39
C ARG A 389 84.12 40.67 26.23
N LEU A 390 84.73 39.94 25.30
CA LEU A 390 86.17 40.03 25.04
C LEU A 390 86.59 41.38 24.45
N VAL A 391 85.80 41.91 23.51
CA VAL A 391 86.07 43.20 22.85
C VAL A 391 85.79 44.39 23.78
N SER A 392 84.84 44.25 24.72
CA SER A 392 84.50 45.33 25.66
C SER A 392 85.53 45.55 26.78
N GLN A 393 86.62 44.76 26.84
CA GLN A 393 87.66 44.88 27.85
C GLN A 393 88.77 45.84 27.40
N ASP A 394 88.78 47.07 27.93
CA ASP A 394 89.82 48.08 27.66
C ASP A 394 91.09 47.86 28.51
N ASN A 395 91.75 46.71 28.35
CA ASN A 395 92.98 46.37 29.10
C ASN A 395 94.19 46.24 28.16
N PHE A 396 94.71 47.39 27.72
CA PHE A 396 95.81 47.49 26.74
C PHE A 396 97.21 47.54 27.37
N GLY A 397 97.31 47.70 28.69
CA GLY A 397 98.57 47.91 29.41
C GLY A 397 99.18 49.30 29.17
N TYR A 398 100.28 49.61 29.88
CA TYR A 398 100.96 50.91 29.84
C TYR A 398 102.37 50.86 29.24
N GLU A 399 102.86 49.67 28.88
CA GLU A 399 104.19 49.45 28.31
C GLU A 399 104.08 48.89 26.89
N LEU A 400 105.05 49.23 26.02
CA LEU A 400 105.08 48.83 24.62
C LEU A 400 104.84 47.31 24.41
N PRO A 401 105.46 46.39 25.17
CA PRO A 401 105.24 44.95 25.00
C PRO A 401 103.79 44.51 25.33
N ALA A 402 103.12 45.18 26.27
CA ALA A 402 101.75 44.88 26.64
C ALA A 402 100.76 45.34 25.55
N VAL A 403 101.02 46.50 24.94
CA VAL A 403 100.23 47.03 23.83
C VAL A 403 100.40 46.15 22.58
N GLU A 404 101.63 45.71 22.27
CA GLU A 404 101.88 44.78 21.16
C GLU A 404 101.18 43.43 21.35
N ALA A 405 101.11 42.91 22.59
CA ALA A 405 100.38 41.70 22.91
C ALA A 405 98.86 41.88 22.78
N ALA A 406 98.31 43.04 23.20
CA ALA A 406 96.91 43.38 23.02
C ALA A 406 96.54 43.50 21.54
N MET A 407 97.42 44.08 20.72
CA MET A 407 97.24 44.17 19.26
C MET A 407 97.20 42.79 18.61
N LYS A 408 98.12 41.88 18.95
CA LYS A 408 98.08 40.49 18.46
C LYS A 408 96.83 39.74 18.90
N LYS A 409 96.35 39.99 20.12
CA LYS A 409 95.08 39.43 20.61
C LYS A 409 93.90 39.96 19.80
N HIS A 410 93.91 41.25 19.45
CA HIS A 410 92.90 41.87 18.58
C HIS A 410 92.90 41.27 17.18
N GLU A 411 94.07 41.15 16.53
CA GLU A 411 94.22 40.49 15.22
C GLU A 411 93.68 39.04 15.23
N ALA A 412 93.93 38.30 16.33
CA ALA A 412 93.39 36.95 16.48
C ALA A 412 91.86 36.92 16.61
N ILE A 413 91.26 37.92 17.29
CA ILE A 413 89.81 38.07 17.41
C ILE A 413 89.20 38.45 16.05
N GLU A 414 89.81 39.38 15.30
CA GLU A 414 89.36 39.74 13.95
C GLU A 414 89.39 38.55 13.00
N ALA A 415 90.43 37.73 13.05
CA ALA A 415 90.54 36.51 12.26
C ALA A 415 89.45 35.47 12.64
N ASP A 416 89.16 35.29 13.94
CA ASP A 416 88.08 34.40 14.39
C ASP A 416 86.70 34.92 13.94
N ILE A 417 86.45 36.23 14.04
CA ILE A 417 85.21 36.87 13.57
C ILE A 417 85.04 36.66 12.06
N ALA A 418 86.08 36.91 11.27
CA ALA A 418 86.04 36.71 9.82
C ALA A 418 85.76 35.24 9.46
N ALA A 419 86.37 34.28 10.16
CA ALA A 419 86.10 32.85 9.97
C ALA A 419 84.69 32.44 10.41
N TYR A 420 84.05 33.20 11.30
CA TYR A 420 82.71 32.91 11.82
C TYR A 420 81.57 33.41 10.91
N GLU A 421 81.86 34.32 9.96
CA GLU A 421 80.87 34.89 9.02
C GLU A 421 80.07 33.81 8.27
N GLU A 422 80.74 32.78 7.75
CA GLU A 422 80.10 31.66 7.04
C GLU A 422 79.05 30.95 7.91
N ARG A 423 79.31 30.87 9.22
CA ARG A 423 78.40 30.22 10.18
C ARG A 423 77.14 31.04 10.43
N VAL A 424 77.21 32.37 10.32
CA VAL A 424 76.07 33.29 10.41
C VAL A 424 75.29 33.27 9.10
N GLN A 425 75.98 33.24 7.96
CA GLN A 425 75.35 33.10 6.65
C GLN A 425 74.51 31.82 6.56
N GLY A 426 75.03 30.69 7.06
CA GLY A 426 74.27 29.43 7.12
C GLY A 426 73.06 29.42 8.08
N VAL A 427 72.87 30.46 8.90
CA VAL A 427 71.63 30.70 9.68
C VAL A 427 70.65 31.52 8.86
N ALA A 428 71.13 32.55 8.16
CA ALA A 428 70.32 33.37 7.25
C ALA A 428 69.71 32.52 6.12
N GLU A 429 70.47 31.59 5.56
CA GLU A 429 69.97 30.63 4.55
C GLU A 429 68.84 29.73 5.09
N LEU A 430 68.95 29.26 6.33
CA LEU A 430 67.89 28.47 6.97
C LEU A 430 66.62 29.29 7.21
N ALA A 431 66.76 30.54 7.64
CA ALA A 431 65.62 31.45 7.79
C ALA A 431 64.92 31.71 6.45
N GLN A 432 65.70 31.93 5.38
CA GLN A 432 65.16 32.09 4.02
C GLN A 432 64.44 30.83 3.54
N ALA A 433 64.98 29.64 3.81
CA ALA A 433 64.34 28.37 3.46
C ALA A 433 63.00 28.19 4.20
N LEU A 434 62.95 28.50 5.50
CA LEU A 434 61.70 28.47 6.30
C LEU A 434 60.67 29.47 5.78
N ALA A 435 61.12 30.68 5.39
CA ALA A 435 60.25 31.71 4.83
C ALA A 435 59.69 31.31 3.45
N ALA A 436 60.54 30.76 2.58
CA ALA A 436 60.14 30.30 1.24
C ALA A 436 59.09 29.19 1.29
N GLU A 437 59.19 28.29 2.27
CA GLU A 437 58.25 27.19 2.51
C GLU A 437 57.04 27.59 3.37
N GLY A 438 56.91 28.87 3.73
CA GLY A 438 55.72 29.42 4.40
C GLY A 438 55.52 28.92 5.84
N TYR A 439 56.60 28.71 6.60
CA TYR A 439 56.51 28.36 8.02
C TYR A 439 55.64 29.35 8.82
N TYR A 440 54.93 28.90 9.84
CA TYR A 440 53.94 29.76 10.51
C TYR A 440 54.55 30.83 11.41
N ASP A 441 55.75 30.58 11.94
CA ASP A 441 56.43 31.43 12.91
C ASP A 441 57.59 32.21 12.29
N ILE A 442 57.46 32.63 11.02
CA ILE A 442 58.52 33.37 10.28
C ILE A 442 58.87 34.73 10.93
N ARG A 443 57.97 35.31 11.72
CA ARG A 443 58.12 36.68 12.25
C ARG A 443 58.89 36.79 13.56
N ARG A 444 59.19 35.67 14.23
CA ARG A 444 60.06 35.71 15.42
C ARG A 444 61.49 36.02 15.01
#